data_AF-A0AAV9Z1Z6-F1
#
_entry.id   AF-A0AAV9Z1Z6-F1
#
_cell.length_a   1.000
_cell.length_b   1.000
_cell.length_c   1.000
_cell.angle_alpha   90.00
_cell.angle_beta   90.00
_cell.angle_gamma   90.00
#
_symmetry.space_group_name_H-M   'P 1'
#
loop_
_entity.id
_entity.type
_entity.pdbx_description
1 polymer ?
#
loop_
_entity_poly.entity_id
_entity_poly.type
_entity_poly.pdbx_seq_one_letter_code
_entity_poly.pdbx_strand_id
1 'polypeptide(L)'
;MSPHTFLPCHPDFTAAMQIKLARQYSLDDWAAPAFQALIKEPLHKLTLEDAEHMGIVTYYKLVELKMKIMDHRIGLAFYPAEITHSFGCRDEVYCSKLWNSFWWGGFGKQLLHPENNKTPGAIIACLRCSHWMANG
;
A
#
# COMPACT_ATOMS: atom_id res chain seq x y z
N MET A 1 -6.21 15.40 31.02
CA MET A 1 -4.75 15.14 30.89
C MET A 1 -4.57 13.64 30.88
N SER A 2 -4.43 13.01 29.71
CA SER A 2 -4.12 11.58 29.60
C SER A 2 -2.62 11.40 29.35
N PRO A 3 -1.96 10.44 30.01
CA PRO A 3 -0.54 10.22 29.85
C PRO A 3 -0.32 9.48 28.53
N HIS A 4 0.21 10.20 27.54
CA HIS A 4 0.85 9.57 26.39
C HIS A 4 2.12 8.87 26.89
N THR A 5 2.00 7.62 27.30
CA THR A 5 3.15 6.80 27.66
C THR A 5 3.88 6.43 26.37
N PHE A 6 4.82 7.30 25.99
CA PHE A 6 5.77 7.06 24.91
C PHE A 6 6.65 5.86 25.27
N LEU A 7 6.40 4.72 24.63
CA LEU A 7 7.41 3.67 24.43
C LEU A 7 7.68 3.48 22.93
N PRO A 8 8.38 4.39 22.21
CA PRO A 8 8.83 4.07 20.86
C PRO A 8 10.31 4.40 20.70
N CYS A 9 11.20 3.50 21.10
CA CYS A 9 12.60 3.55 20.64
C CYS A 9 13.43 2.27 20.91
N HIS A 10 12.86 1.21 21.48
CA HIS A 10 13.60 -0.04 21.65
C HIS A 10 13.43 -0.92 20.39
N PRO A 11 14.51 -1.44 19.79
CA PRO A 11 14.43 -2.30 18.61
C PRO A 11 13.56 -3.55 18.83
N ASP A 12 13.51 -4.05 20.07
CA ASP A 12 12.68 -5.21 20.43
C ASP A 12 11.21 -4.87 20.64
N PHE A 13 10.83 -3.58 20.65
CA PHE A 13 9.44 -3.16 20.76
C PHE A 13 8.76 -3.20 19.39
N THR A 14 8.44 -4.41 18.94
CA THR A 14 7.78 -4.63 17.65
C THR A 14 6.29 -4.30 17.72
N ALA A 15 5.67 -4.05 16.57
CA ALA A 15 4.22 -3.84 16.50
C ALA A 15 3.42 -5.09 16.94
N ALA A 16 3.96 -6.29 16.74
CA ALA A 16 3.37 -7.52 17.26
C ALA A 16 3.39 -7.56 18.80
N MET A 17 4.51 -7.15 19.40
CA MET A 17 4.60 -6.99 20.86
C MET A 17 3.64 -5.92 21.37
N GLN A 18 3.48 -4.80 20.66
CA GLN A 18 2.53 -3.77 21.02
C GLN A 18 1.09 -4.29 21.02
N ILE A 19 0.69 -5.14 20.07
CA ILE A 19 -0.62 -5.83 20.07
C ILE A 19 -0.77 -6.74 21.29
N LYS A 20 0.27 -7.52 21.62
CA LYS A 20 0.25 -8.40 22.80
C LYS A 20 -0.04 -7.60 24.07
N LEU A 21 0.71 -6.52 24.27
CA LEU A 21 0.57 -5.65 25.45
C LEU A 21 -0.79 -4.94 25.45
N ALA A 22 -1.25 -4.46 24.29
CA ALA A 22 -2.56 -3.85 24.16
C ALA A 22 -3.68 -4.79 24.63
N ARG A 23 -3.63 -6.06 24.23
CA ARG A 23 -4.60 -7.08 24.66
C ARG A 23 -4.46 -7.44 26.13
N GLN A 24 -3.23 -7.61 26.61
CA GLN A 24 -2.96 -8.03 27.99
C GLN A 24 -3.38 -6.96 29.02
N TYR A 25 -3.21 -5.68 28.69
CA TYR A 25 -3.47 -4.56 29.59
C TYR A 25 -4.71 -3.74 29.19
N SER A 26 -5.50 -4.21 28.21
CA SER A 26 -6.69 -3.52 27.69
C SER A 26 -6.41 -2.07 27.25
N LEU A 27 -5.31 -1.87 26.52
CA LEU A 27 -4.90 -0.58 25.96
C LEU A 27 -5.42 -0.46 24.51
N ASP A 28 -6.71 -0.20 24.35
CA ASP A 28 -7.36 -0.20 23.04
C ASP A 28 -6.73 0.79 22.04
N ASP A 29 -6.28 1.94 22.53
CA ASP A 29 -5.61 2.97 21.72
C ASP A 29 -4.28 2.52 21.11
N TRP A 30 -3.68 1.44 21.62
CA TRP A 30 -2.42 0.88 21.12
C TRP A 30 -2.63 -0.15 20.01
N ALA A 31 -3.77 -0.83 19.98
CA ALA A 31 -4.01 -1.94 19.06
C ALA A 31 -4.09 -1.45 17.61
N ALA A 32 -4.84 -0.37 17.36
CA ALA A 32 -5.03 0.18 16.02
C ALA A 32 -3.72 0.65 15.34
N PRO A 33 -2.87 1.51 15.94
CA PRO A 33 -1.63 1.94 15.31
C PRO A 33 -0.64 0.77 15.11
N ALA A 34 -0.58 -0.17 16.06
CA ALA A 34 0.26 -1.36 15.93
C ALA A 34 -0.17 -2.22 14.75
N PHE A 35 -1.47 -2.47 14.61
CA PHE A 35 -1.99 -3.25 13.48
C PHE A 35 -1.75 -2.55 12.13
N GLN A 36 -1.88 -1.21 12.09
CA GLN A 36 -1.53 -0.44 10.88
C GLN A 36 -0.06 -0.54 10.51
N ALA A 37 0.85 -0.57 11.49
CA ALA A 37 2.28 -0.80 11.23
C ALA A 37 2.51 -2.19 10.62
N LEU A 38 1.88 -3.23 11.17
CA LEU A 38 1.95 -4.60 10.64
C LEU A 38 1.40 -4.74 9.22
N ILE A 39 0.36 -3.96 8.85
CA ILE A 39 -0.15 -3.94 7.47
C ILE A 39 0.91 -3.47 6.49
N LYS A 40 1.76 -2.51 6.88
CA LYS A 40 2.84 -1.95 6.02
C LYS A 40 4.06 -2.86 5.93
N GLU A 41 4.30 -3.69 6.94
CA GLU A 41 5.39 -4.67 6.98
C GLU A 41 5.20 -5.77 5.91
N PRO A 42 6.19 -6.12 5.09
CA PRO A 42 6.11 -7.30 4.23
C PRO A 42 5.90 -8.59 5.05
N LEU A 43 5.02 -9.50 4.58
CA LEU A 43 4.70 -10.72 5.34
C LEU A 43 5.93 -11.59 5.63
N HIS A 44 6.88 -11.65 4.69
CA HIS A 44 8.12 -12.43 4.84
C HIS A 44 9.07 -11.89 5.92
N LYS A 45 8.84 -10.69 6.45
CA LYS A 45 9.61 -10.12 7.56
C LYS A 45 9.02 -10.45 8.93
N LEU A 46 7.80 -10.97 8.99
CA LEU A 46 7.17 -11.39 10.24
C LEU A 46 7.77 -12.72 10.69
N THR A 47 8.20 -12.76 11.94
CA THR A 47 8.76 -13.96 12.55
C THR A 47 7.67 -14.84 13.17
N LEU A 48 8.03 -16.06 13.56
CA LEU A 48 7.13 -16.90 14.35
C LEU A 48 6.80 -16.26 15.70
N GLU A 49 7.79 -15.60 16.33
CA GLU A 49 7.60 -14.87 17.59
C GLU A 49 6.57 -13.73 17.43
N ASP A 50 6.60 -13.00 16.31
CA ASP A 50 5.58 -11.98 16.02
C ASP A 50 4.18 -12.61 15.90
N ALA A 51 4.07 -13.77 15.25
CA ALA A 51 2.80 -14.51 15.14
C ALA A 51 2.28 -14.97 16.51
N GLU A 52 3.17 -15.43 17.39
CA GLU A 52 2.84 -15.79 18.77
C GLU A 52 2.39 -14.57 19.59
N HIS A 53 3.08 -13.44 19.47
CA HIS A 53 2.71 -12.18 20.13
C HIS A 53 1.34 -11.66 19.69
N MET A 54 1.03 -11.70 18.40
CA MET A 54 -0.27 -11.33 17.87
C MET A 54 -1.39 -12.28 18.32
N GLY A 55 -1.06 -13.57 18.46
CA GLY A 55 -2.00 -14.67 18.58
C GLY A 55 -2.59 -15.05 17.22
N ILE A 56 -2.98 -16.32 17.09
CA ILE A 56 -3.38 -16.93 15.81
C ILE A 56 -4.52 -16.20 15.10
N VAL A 57 -5.52 -15.71 15.84
CA VAL A 57 -6.68 -15.01 15.27
C VAL A 57 -6.27 -13.69 14.62
N THR A 58 -5.45 -12.89 15.31
CA THR A 58 -4.96 -11.59 14.80
C THR A 58 -4.03 -11.80 13.61
N TYR A 59 -3.13 -12.78 13.69
CA TYR A 59 -2.24 -13.14 12.60
C TYR A 59 -3.03 -13.59 11.35
N TYR A 60 -4.03 -14.45 11.52
CA TYR A 60 -4.90 -14.87 10.43
C TYR A 60 -5.61 -13.68 9.77
N LYS A 61 -6.13 -12.73 10.56
CA LYS A 61 -6.77 -11.52 10.05
C LYS A 61 -5.79 -10.60 9.31
N LEU A 62 -4.56 -10.49 9.77
CA LEU A 62 -3.50 -9.75 9.08
C LEU A 62 -3.20 -10.38 7.71
N VAL A 63 -3.05 -11.70 7.65
CA VAL A 63 -2.82 -12.44 6.40
C VAL A 63 -4.00 -12.28 5.45
N GLU A 64 -5.23 -12.49 5.93
CA GLU A 64 -6.46 -12.33 5.15
C GLU A 64 -6.56 -10.91 4.54
N LEU A 65 -6.27 -9.88 5.33
CA LEU A 65 -6.28 -8.49 4.87
C LEU A 65 -5.20 -8.24 3.82
N LYS A 66 -3.98 -8.72 4.03
CA LYS A 66 -2.89 -8.57 3.05
C LYS A 66 -3.20 -9.27 1.73
N MET A 67 -3.82 -10.46 1.78
CA MET A 67 -4.29 -11.16 0.59
C MET A 67 -5.34 -10.35 -0.16
N LYS A 68 -6.35 -9.79 0.52
CA LYS A 68 -7.35 -8.90 -0.10
C LYS A 68 -6.73 -7.66 -0.75
N ILE A 69 -5.72 -7.05 -0.11
CA ILE A 69 -4.97 -5.92 -0.68
C ILE A 69 -4.21 -6.36 -1.94
N MET A 70 -3.56 -7.53 -1.90
CA MET A 70 -2.84 -8.09 -3.03
C MET A 70 -3.79 -8.38 -4.20
N ASP A 71 -4.90 -9.08 -3.95
CA ASP A 71 -5.91 -9.39 -4.97
C ASP A 71 -6.48 -8.13 -5.61
N HIS A 72 -6.76 -7.10 -4.79
CA HIS A 72 -7.21 -5.81 -5.31
C HIS A 72 -6.16 -5.14 -6.19
N ARG A 73 -4.89 -5.15 -5.79
CA ARG A 73 -3.78 -4.60 -6.59
C ARG A 73 -3.55 -5.37 -7.89
N ILE A 74 -3.66 -6.69 -7.85
CA ILE A 74 -3.62 -7.55 -9.05
C ILE A 74 -4.75 -7.13 -9.98
N GLY A 75 -5.98 -7.02 -9.48
CA GLY A 75 -7.12 -6.54 -10.25
C GLY A 75 -6.83 -5.20 -10.92
N LEU A 76 -6.39 -4.21 -10.15
CA LEU A 76 -6.00 -2.91 -10.72
C LEU A 76 -4.91 -3.07 -11.78
N ALA A 77 -3.82 -3.77 -11.49
CA ALA A 77 -2.69 -3.93 -12.40
C ALA A 77 -3.07 -4.51 -13.78
N PHE A 78 -3.98 -5.49 -13.80
CA PHE A 78 -4.41 -6.15 -15.03
C PHE A 78 -5.53 -5.42 -15.78
N TYR A 79 -6.27 -4.54 -15.11
CA TYR A 79 -7.35 -3.77 -15.71
C TYR A 79 -7.04 -2.27 -15.62
N PRO A 80 -6.44 -1.69 -16.70
CA PRO A 80 -6.22 -0.26 -16.76
C PRO A 80 -7.49 0.51 -16.45
N ALA A 81 -7.38 1.54 -15.62
CA ALA A 81 -8.52 2.41 -15.34
C ALA A 81 -9.04 3.04 -16.64
N GLU A 82 -10.36 3.13 -16.79
CA GLU A 82 -10.97 3.88 -17.88
C GLU A 82 -10.55 5.34 -17.77
N ILE A 83 -10.08 5.91 -18.89
CA ILE A 83 -9.75 7.33 -18.94
C ILE A 83 -10.97 8.14 -19.32
N THR A 84 -11.12 9.30 -18.69
CA THR A 84 -12.08 10.31 -19.08
C THR A 84 -11.37 11.40 -19.88
N HIS A 85 -11.82 11.65 -21.10
CA HIS A 85 -11.29 12.72 -21.93
C HIS A 85 -11.81 14.08 -21.44
N SER A 86 -10.93 15.06 -21.33
CA SER A 86 -11.34 16.44 -21.04
C SER A 86 -11.88 17.11 -22.31
N PHE A 87 -12.63 18.20 -22.13
CA PHE A 87 -13.19 18.98 -23.25
C PHE A 87 -12.13 19.48 -24.26
N GLY A 88 -10.87 19.58 -23.85
CA GLY A 88 -9.75 20.00 -24.71
C GLY A 88 -9.01 18.85 -25.40
N CYS A 89 -9.47 17.61 -25.29
CA CYS A 89 -8.83 16.48 -25.96
C CYS A 89 -9.03 16.58 -27.48
N ARG A 90 -7.92 16.59 -28.23
CA ARG A 90 -7.96 16.71 -29.69
C ARG A 90 -8.05 15.36 -30.40
N ASP A 91 -7.61 14.29 -29.75
CA ASP A 91 -7.59 12.94 -30.29
C ASP A 91 -7.75 11.91 -29.15
N GLU A 92 -8.99 11.46 -28.97
CA GLU A 92 -9.36 10.47 -27.95
C GLU A 92 -8.71 9.09 -28.21
N VAL A 93 -8.53 8.73 -29.49
CA VAL A 93 -7.96 7.45 -29.90
C VAL A 93 -6.48 7.41 -29.53
N TYR A 94 -5.75 8.49 -29.84
CA TYR A 94 -4.35 8.62 -29.49
C TYR A 94 -4.14 8.67 -27.97
N CYS A 95 -4.99 9.43 -27.25
CA CYS A 95 -4.93 9.52 -25.79
C CYS A 95 -5.12 8.15 -25.12
N SER A 96 -6.13 7.39 -25.57
CA SER A 96 -6.41 6.03 -25.10
C SER A 96 -5.26 5.06 -25.37
N LYS A 97 -4.63 5.15 -26.54
CA LYS A 97 -3.45 4.33 -26.89
C LYS A 97 -2.26 4.67 -26.00
N LEU A 98 -1.98 5.96 -25.79
CA LEU A 98 -0.90 6.41 -24.92
C LEU A 98 -1.12 5.96 -23.47
N TRP A 99 -2.34 6.07 -22.96
CA TRP A 99 -2.70 5.61 -21.62
C TRP A 99 -2.42 4.11 -21.45
N ASN A 100 -2.88 3.30 -22.41
CA ASN A 100 -2.62 1.86 -22.38
C ASN A 100 -1.11 1.56 -22.42
N SER A 101 -0.36 2.21 -23.31
CA SER A 101 1.09 2.05 -23.38
C SER A 101 1.77 2.43 -22.06
N PHE A 102 1.36 3.53 -21.44
CA PHE A 102 1.89 3.97 -20.15
C PHE A 102 1.55 2.98 -19.02
N TRP A 103 0.29 2.52 -18.98
CA TRP A 103 -0.19 1.58 -17.99
C TRP A 103 0.67 0.32 -17.96
N TRP A 104 0.82 -0.32 -19.11
CA TRP A 104 1.61 -1.53 -19.29
C TRP A 104 3.13 -1.28 -19.24
N GLY A 105 3.54 -0.05 -19.57
CA GLY A 105 4.94 0.39 -19.59
C GLY A 105 5.57 0.51 -18.19
N GLY A 106 4.78 0.64 -17.13
CA GLY A 106 5.35 0.63 -15.78
C GLY A 106 4.39 0.85 -14.63
N PHE A 107 3.22 1.45 -14.84
CA PHE A 107 2.29 1.72 -13.75
C PHE A 107 1.67 0.43 -13.19
N GLY A 108 1.15 -0.45 -14.05
CA GLY A 108 0.61 -1.75 -13.62
C GLY A 108 1.64 -2.60 -12.87
N LYS A 109 2.91 -2.57 -13.30
CA LYS A 109 4.02 -3.28 -12.63
C LYS A 109 4.29 -2.77 -11.22
N GLN A 110 4.11 -1.48 -10.96
CA GLN A 110 4.30 -0.90 -9.62
C GLN A 110 3.16 -1.27 -8.66
N LEU A 111 1.95 -1.47 -9.17
CA LEU A 111 0.84 -1.98 -8.35
C LEU A 111 1.11 -3.41 -7.86
N LEU A 112 1.76 -4.23 -8.69
CA LEU A 112 2.18 -5.59 -8.33
C LEU A 112 3.38 -5.61 -7.35
N HIS A 113 4.30 -4.64 -7.49
CA HIS A 113 5.53 -4.54 -6.71
C HIS A 113 5.69 -3.16 -6.06
N PRO A 114 4.90 -2.84 -5.02
CA PRO A 114 4.94 -1.55 -4.34
C PRO A 114 6.28 -1.26 -3.67
N GLU A 115 7.06 -2.28 -3.31
CA GLU A 115 8.41 -2.18 -2.76
C GLU A 115 9.43 -1.56 -3.72
N ASN A 116 9.14 -1.58 -5.03
CA ASN A 116 10.03 -1.04 -6.06
C ASN A 116 9.95 0.50 -6.20
N ASN A 117 9.29 1.17 -5.24
CA ASN A 117 9.43 2.59 -4.89
C ASN A 117 9.74 3.55 -6.04
N LYS A 118 8.84 3.65 -7.02
CA LYS A 118 8.73 4.92 -7.77
C LYS A 118 7.81 5.84 -6.97
N THR A 119 8.27 7.04 -6.68
CA THR A 119 7.46 8.00 -5.93
C THR A 119 6.19 8.34 -6.71
N PRO A 120 5.06 8.63 -6.04
CA PRO A 120 3.86 9.15 -6.70
C PRO A 120 4.16 10.35 -7.61
N GLY A 121 5.12 11.19 -7.22
CA GLY A 121 5.63 12.29 -8.04
C GLY A 121 6.30 11.83 -9.34
N ALA A 122 7.10 10.75 -9.32
CA ALA A 122 7.69 10.17 -10.53
C ALA A 122 6.62 9.58 -11.47
N ILE A 123 5.56 8.98 -10.90
CA ILE A 123 4.41 8.48 -11.66
C ILE A 123 3.67 9.63 -12.34
N ILE A 124 3.33 10.68 -11.57
CA ILE A 124 2.65 11.87 -12.09
C ILE A 124 3.52 12.63 -13.10
N ALA A 125 4.84 12.69 -12.89
CA ALA A 125 5.77 13.30 -13.84
C ALA A 125 5.77 12.54 -15.18
N CYS A 126 5.76 11.21 -15.17
CA CYS A 126 5.60 10.45 -16.40
C CYS A 126 4.26 10.74 -17.10
N LEU A 127 3.16 10.85 -16.35
CA LEU A 127 1.84 11.24 -16.91
C LEU A 127 1.86 12.63 -17.56
N ARG A 128 2.63 13.57 -16.99
CA ARG A 128 2.81 14.93 -17.56
C ARG A 128 3.70 14.95 -18.81
N CYS A 129 4.74 14.12 -18.89
CA CYS A 129 5.57 14.02 -20.10
C CYS A 129 4.78 13.50 -21.32
N SER A 130 3.83 12.59 -21.10
CA SER A 130 2.91 12.11 -22.15
C SER A 130 1.99 13.21 -22.69
N HIS A 131 1.65 14.20 -21.85
CA HIS A 131 0.85 15.36 -22.26
C HIS A 131 1.64 16.36 -23.13
N TRP A 132 2.97 16.41 -22.99
CA TRP A 132 3.84 17.26 -23.81
C TRP A 132 4.12 16.68 -25.20
N MET A 133 4.26 15.35 -25.32
CA MET A 133 4.45 14.68 -26.62
C MET A 133 3.20 14.70 -27.52
N ALA A 134 2.01 14.96 -26.98
CA ALA A 134 0.77 15.11 -27.74
C ALA A 134 0.53 16.54 -28.27
N ASN A 135 1.36 17.51 -27.87
CA ASN A 135 1.23 18.92 -28.24
C ASN A 135 2.49 19.48 -28.95
N GLY A 136 3.38 18.60 -29.42
CA GLY A 136 4.55 18.93 -30.24
C GLY A 136 4.35 18.47 -31.66
#